data_AF-A0A3B9J3T7-F1
#
_entry.id   AF-A0A3B9J3T7-F1
#
_cell.length_a   1.000
_cell.length_b   1.000
_cell.length_c   1.000
_cell.angle_alpha   90.00
_cell.angle_beta   90.00
_cell.angle_gamma   90.00
#
_symmetry.space_group_name_H-M   'P 1'
#
loop_
_entity.id
_entity.type
_entity.pdbx_description
1 polymer ?
#
loop_
_entity_poly.entity_id
_entity_poly.type
_entity_poly.pdbx_seq_one_letter_code
_entity_poly.pdbx_strand_id
1 'polypeptide(L)'
;MSEVNIDASLLTTTASLDRTEERLVEMSNGCICCTLREDLLIEVARLAAEGRFDYLLIESTGISEPMPVAATFLFEDIDGQSLSSLARLDTMASVVDAATFLERFDHLEELTDLGLERDDEDDRSVVDLVVDQVEFANVIVISKPDLVSEQHLQKVVAMVRRLNPDAQLVLAENGDVPLEAVLDTGLFDEVEGETAPGWAQILNEEVQPETEEYGITSFVYRHRWPFHPKRLARELNEAWPGVLRSKGFFWLASRPDIQAMWSHAGLSVGLEPLASWYAATPEDEWELETDEERAELEARWDPLLGDRQTEIVFIGIDMDEAAIRSRLDACVLTGREFEKGPEKWLKFQDPLPEWDLSCDLDLG
;
A
#
# COMPACT_ATOMS: atom_id res chain seq x y z
N MET A 1 17.88 -0.37 -26.27
CA MET A 1 17.16 0.18 -27.43
C MET A 1 15.99 0.92 -26.85
N SER A 2 15.96 2.24 -27.08
CA SER A 2 15.00 3.18 -26.48
C SER A 2 13.60 2.89 -27.02
N GLU A 3 12.66 2.65 -26.11
CA GLU A 3 11.24 2.79 -26.42
C GLU A 3 10.94 4.28 -26.59
N VAL A 4 10.19 4.59 -27.64
CA VAL A 4 9.82 5.94 -28.04
C VAL A 4 8.53 6.26 -27.29
N ASN A 5 8.59 7.20 -26.35
CA ASN A 5 7.42 7.70 -25.64
C ASN A 5 6.62 8.63 -26.58
N ILE A 6 5.50 8.14 -27.11
CA ILE A 6 4.71 8.80 -28.16
C ILE A 6 4.00 10.05 -27.60
N ASP A 7 3.74 10.11 -26.29
CA ASP A 7 2.97 11.17 -25.64
C ASP A 7 3.71 12.52 -25.63
N ALA A 8 5.03 12.51 -25.43
CA ALA A 8 5.87 13.72 -25.54
C ALA A 8 5.88 14.31 -26.97
N SER A 9 5.68 13.47 -28.01
CA SER A 9 5.64 13.91 -29.42
C SER A 9 4.26 14.43 -29.85
N LEU A 10 3.19 14.01 -29.17
CA LEU A 10 1.82 14.44 -29.46
C LEU A 10 1.56 15.86 -28.93
N LEU A 11 2.12 16.21 -27.76
CA LEU A 11 1.99 17.55 -27.17
C LEU A 11 2.74 18.65 -27.95
N THR A 12 3.77 18.29 -28.72
CA THR A 12 4.49 19.25 -29.58
C THR A 12 3.73 19.64 -30.86
N THR A 13 2.64 18.93 -31.22
CA THR A 13 2.00 19.09 -32.53
C THR A 13 0.58 19.69 -32.47
N THR A 14 -0.11 19.64 -31.33
CA THR A 14 -1.56 19.98 -31.28
C THR A 14 -2.01 20.86 -30.11
N ALA A 15 -1.19 21.82 -29.67
CA ALA A 15 -1.74 22.90 -28.86
C ALA A 15 -1.02 24.22 -29.16
N SER A 16 -1.76 25.15 -29.78
CA SER A 16 -1.46 26.57 -29.72
C SER A 16 -1.71 27.06 -28.28
N LEU A 17 -0.87 26.61 -27.35
CA LEU A 17 -0.82 27.16 -26.00
C LEU A 17 -0.07 28.49 -26.10
N ASP A 18 -0.74 29.54 -25.64
CA ASP A 18 -0.12 30.85 -25.48
C ASP A 18 1.19 30.66 -24.70
N ARG A 19 2.26 31.27 -25.23
CA ARG A 19 3.63 31.19 -24.74
C ARG A 19 3.77 31.83 -23.35
N THR A 20 3.23 31.18 -22.33
CA THR A 20 3.65 31.33 -20.94
C THR A 20 4.74 30.30 -20.66
N GLU A 21 5.69 30.66 -19.80
CA GLU A 21 7.01 30.04 -19.61
C GLU A 21 6.96 28.65 -18.96
N GLU A 22 6.25 27.68 -19.55
CA GLU A 22 6.33 26.28 -19.16
C GLU A 22 7.63 25.66 -19.69
N ARG A 23 8.52 25.25 -18.78
CA ARG A 23 9.77 24.58 -19.13
C ARG A 23 9.67 23.11 -18.74
N LEU A 24 9.40 22.26 -19.73
CA LEU A 24 9.47 20.81 -19.59
C LEU A 24 10.93 20.38 -19.42
N VAL A 25 11.26 19.67 -18.35
CA VAL A 25 12.60 19.10 -18.09
C VAL A 25 12.46 17.58 -18.03
N GLU A 26 12.99 16.90 -19.05
CA GLU A 26 12.96 15.44 -19.14
C GLU A 26 14.12 14.83 -18.35
N MET A 27 13.84 13.84 -17.50
CA MET A 27 14.82 13.14 -16.67
C MET A 27 15.27 11.84 -17.36
N SER A 28 16.58 11.56 -17.35
CA SER A 28 17.17 10.42 -18.06
C SER A 28 17.24 9.19 -17.15
N ASN A 29 16.28 8.26 -17.28
CA ASN A 29 16.21 7.04 -16.47
C ASN A 29 17.45 6.14 -16.64
N GLY A 30 18.24 5.99 -15.58
CA GLY A 30 19.34 5.04 -15.48
C GLY A 30 19.39 4.34 -14.12
N CYS A 31 18.76 3.16 -14.02
CA CYS A 31 18.76 2.20 -12.89
C CYS A 31 17.92 2.55 -11.64
N ILE A 32 16.68 2.01 -11.65
CA ILE A 32 15.83 1.46 -10.58
C ILE A 32 16.11 1.95 -9.14
N CYS A 33 15.18 2.79 -8.65
CA CYS A 33 14.95 3.32 -7.30
C CYS A 33 15.96 4.32 -6.70
N CYS A 34 17.28 4.12 -6.78
CA CYS A 34 18.24 5.03 -6.13
C CYS A 34 18.51 6.33 -6.90
N THR A 35 18.57 6.28 -8.24
CA THR A 35 18.88 7.47 -9.05
C THR A 35 17.70 8.43 -9.17
N LEU A 36 16.46 7.92 -9.08
CA LEU A 36 15.26 8.75 -9.25
C LEU A 36 15.10 9.75 -8.10
N ARG A 37 15.44 9.36 -6.88
CA ARG A 37 15.43 10.24 -5.70
C ARG A 37 16.49 11.34 -5.81
N GLU A 38 17.73 10.97 -6.11
CA GLU A 38 18.83 11.93 -6.25
C GLU A 38 18.60 12.90 -7.42
N ASP A 39 18.15 12.42 -8.57
CA ASP A 39 17.89 13.27 -9.74
C ASP A 39 16.72 14.22 -9.46
N LEU A 40 15.66 13.75 -8.77
CA LEU A 40 14.51 14.59 -8.42
C LEU A 40 14.92 15.68 -7.43
N LEU A 41 15.70 15.33 -6.40
CA LEU A 41 16.28 16.27 -5.43
C LEU A 41 17.04 17.40 -6.12
N ILE A 42 17.96 17.04 -7.03
CA ILE A 42 18.80 18.00 -7.74
C ILE A 42 17.97 18.96 -8.61
N GLU A 43 16.99 18.43 -9.34
CA GLU A 43 16.17 19.24 -10.25
C GLU A 43 15.18 20.13 -9.51
N VAL A 44 14.53 19.63 -8.47
CA VAL A 44 13.64 20.43 -7.61
C VAL A 44 14.43 21.57 -6.96
N ALA A 45 15.61 21.28 -6.38
CA ALA A 45 16.45 22.30 -5.76
C ALA A 45 16.92 23.37 -6.76
N ARG A 46 17.28 22.95 -7.99
CA ARG A 46 17.66 23.87 -9.07
C ARG A 46 16.50 24.79 -9.47
N LEU A 47 15.30 24.22 -9.68
CA LEU A 47 14.12 24.99 -10.08
C LEU A 47 13.67 25.95 -8.97
N ALA A 48 13.67 25.50 -7.72
CA ALA A 48 13.38 26.33 -6.56
C ALA A 48 14.35 27.53 -6.46
N ALA A 49 15.65 27.31 -6.70
CA ALA A 49 16.65 28.37 -6.70
C ALA A 49 16.48 29.42 -7.81
N GLU A 50 15.74 29.12 -8.90
CA GLU A 50 15.44 30.12 -9.94
C GLU A 50 14.43 31.18 -9.47
N GLY A 51 13.63 30.91 -8.42
CA GLY A 51 12.71 31.87 -7.79
C GLY A 51 11.64 32.45 -8.73
N ARG A 52 11.26 31.71 -9.77
CA ARG A 52 10.28 32.14 -10.80
C ARG A 52 9.02 31.29 -10.90
N PHE A 53 8.98 30.17 -10.16
CA PHE A 53 7.87 29.22 -10.18
C PHE A 53 7.27 29.16 -8.79
N ASP A 54 5.94 29.22 -8.72
CA ASP A 54 5.19 29.14 -7.46
C ASP A 54 4.75 27.70 -7.14
N TYR A 55 4.68 26.83 -8.16
CA TYR A 55 4.22 25.45 -8.04
C TYR A 55 4.95 24.54 -9.03
N LEU A 56 5.19 23.29 -8.63
CA LEU A 56 5.80 22.26 -9.47
C LEU A 56 4.82 21.08 -9.60
N LEU A 57 4.46 20.73 -10.84
CA LEU A 57 3.72 19.50 -11.14
C LEU A 57 4.73 18.44 -11.57
N ILE A 58 4.73 17.30 -10.87
CA ILE A 58 5.58 16.16 -11.19
C ILE A 58 4.67 15.06 -11.74
N GLU A 59 4.86 14.74 -13.02
CA GLU A 59 4.29 13.53 -13.62
C GLU A 59 5.27 12.38 -13.38
N SER A 60 4.89 11.44 -12.51
CA SER A 60 5.65 10.21 -12.36
C SER A 60 5.35 9.26 -13.52
N THR A 61 6.26 8.32 -13.80
CA THR A 61 5.97 7.32 -14.84
C THR A 61 4.77 6.47 -14.40
N GLY A 62 3.95 5.98 -15.33
CA GLY A 62 2.79 5.15 -14.99
C GLY A 62 3.10 3.85 -14.23
N ILE A 63 4.39 3.51 -14.09
CA ILE A 63 4.91 2.39 -13.30
C ILE A 63 5.55 2.82 -11.96
N SER A 64 5.47 4.09 -11.60
CA SER A 64 6.11 4.65 -10.41
C SER A 64 5.25 4.49 -9.16
N GLU A 65 5.86 3.99 -8.10
CA GLU A 65 5.28 3.94 -6.76
C GLU A 65 5.19 5.34 -6.14
N PRO A 66 4.07 5.72 -5.51
CA PRO A 66 3.90 7.04 -4.90
C PRO A 66 4.81 7.30 -3.69
N MET A 67 5.03 6.27 -2.87
CA MET A 67 5.76 6.40 -1.60
C MET A 67 7.23 6.83 -1.79
N PRO A 68 8.02 6.24 -2.71
CA PRO A 68 9.38 6.71 -2.96
C PRO A 68 9.46 8.19 -3.37
N VAL A 69 8.46 8.70 -4.10
CA VAL A 69 8.39 10.12 -4.48
C VAL A 69 8.13 10.98 -3.24
N ALA A 70 7.11 10.65 -2.45
CA ALA A 70 6.80 11.38 -1.22
C ALA A 70 7.95 11.35 -0.20
N ALA A 71 8.62 10.21 -0.06
CA ALA A 71 9.77 10.03 0.82
C ALA A 71 10.95 10.97 0.47
N THR A 72 11.08 11.41 -0.79
CA THR A 72 12.11 12.39 -1.17
C THR A 72 11.86 13.79 -0.57
N PHE A 73 10.62 14.10 -0.22
CA PHE A 73 10.22 15.37 0.40
C PHE A 73 10.22 15.30 1.92
N LEU A 74 9.87 14.13 2.48
CA LEU A 74 9.74 13.95 3.93
C LEU A 74 11.08 13.69 4.62
N PHE A 75 11.93 12.82 4.07
CA PHE A 75 13.13 12.35 4.78
C PHE A 75 14.41 13.05 4.34
N GLU A 76 15.23 13.43 5.33
CA GLU A 76 16.60 13.87 5.12
C GLU A 76 17.45 12.73 4.52
N ASP A 77 18.36 13.07 3.61
CA ASP A 77 19.39 12.15 3.12
C ASP A 77 20.53 11.98 4.13
N ILE A 78 21.51 11.13 3.79
CA ILE A 78 22.70 10.86 4.61
C ILE A 78 23.56 12.10 4.91
N ASP A 79 23.40 13.18 4.13
CA ASP A 79 24.08 14.45 4.30
C ASP A 79 23.22 15.49 5.06
N GLY A 80 22.04 15.08 5.55
CA GLY A 80 21.09 15.92 6.28
C GLY A 80 20.30 16.89 5.40
N GLN A 81 20.16 16.61 4.10
CA GLN A 81 19.41 17.45 3.18
C GLN A 81 18.02 16.85 2.92
N SER A 82 16.98 17.67 3.10
CA SER A 82 15.60 17.35 2.70
C SER A 82 15.02 18.48 1.84
N LEU A 83 14.15 18.11 0.88
CA LEU A 83 13.40 19.10 0.09
C LEU A 83 12.37 19.86 0.91
N SER A 84 11.98 19.40 2.11
CA SER A 84 11.04 20.12 2.97
C SER A 84 11.45 21.57 3.26
N SER A 85 12.76 21.85 3.22
CA SER A 85 13.31 23.20 3.36
C SER A 85 13.18 24.09 2.11
N LEU A 86 12.92 23.50 0.95
CA LEU A 86 12.91 24.14 -0.37
C LEU A 86 11.53 24.14 -1.03
N ALA A 87 10.75 23.08 -0.86
CA ALA A 87 9.44 22.87 -1.45
C ALA A 87 8.58 21.99 -0.53
N ARG A 88 7.29 22.32 -0.44
CA ARG A 88 6.29 21.53 0.30
C ARG A 88 5.61 20.57 -0.68
N LEU A 89 5.42 19.31 -0.29
CA LEU A 89 4.55 18.39 -1.02
C LEU A 89 3.09 18.78 -0.73
N ASP A 90 2.35 19.15 -1.77
CA ASP A 90 1.02 19.77 -1.60
C ASP A 90 -0.14 18.80 -1.78
N THR A 91 -0.12 18.01 -2.85
CA THR A 91 -1.21 17.11 -3.24
C THR A 91 -0.63 15.91 -4.00
N MET A 92 -0.98 14.70 -3.59
CA MET A 92 -0.79 13.49 -4.40
C MET A 92 -2.06 13.23 -5.20
N ALA A 93 -1.94 13.13 -6.52
CA ALA A 93 -3.08 12.91 -7.41
C ALA A 93 -2.90 11.67 -8.28
N SER A 94 -3.96 10.87 -8.40
CA SER A 94 -3.99 9.69 -9.26
C SER A 94 -5.12 9.77 -10.27
N VAL A 95 -4.89 9.27 -11.48
CA VAL A 95 -5.89 9.25 -12.56
C VAL A 95 -6.35 7.82 -12.79
N VAL A 96 -7.64 7.59 -12.59
CA VAL A 96 -8.32 6.30 -12.81
C VAL A 96 -9.09 6.35 -14.12
N ASP A 97 -8.83 5.43 -15.04
CA ASP A 97 -9.60 5.30 -16.29
C ASP A 97 -10.86 4.47 -16.06
N ALA A 98 -12.02 5.12 -16.04
CA ALA A 98 -13.29 4.44 -15.76
C ALA A 98 -13.58 3.28 -16.72
N ALA A 99 -13.14 3.35 -17.98
CA ALA A 99 -13.39 2.32 -18.97
C ALA A 99 -12.59 1.04 -18.73
N THR A 100 -11.35 1.18 -18.24
CA THR A 100 -10.43 0.03 -18.11
C THR A 100 -10.14 -0.38 -16.67
N PHE A 101 -10.50 0.45 -15.68
CA PHE A 101 -10.15 0.23 -14.29
C PHE A 101 -10.66 -1.12 -13.76
N LEU A 102 -11.96 -1.42 -13.93
CA LEU A 102 -12.52 -2.69 -13.46
C LEU A 102 -11.98 -3.89 -14.23
N GLU A 103 -11.73 -3.75 -15.53
CA GLU A 103 -11.16 -4.82 -16.36
C GLU A 103 -9.77 -5.24 -15.87
N ARG A 104 -8.97 -4.29 -15.36
CA ARG A 104 -7.66 -4.60 -14.74
C ARG A 104 -7.77 -5.45 -13.48
N PHE A 105 -8.93 -5.46 -12.81
CA PHE A 105 -9.23 -6.35 -11.69
C PHE A 105 -9.93 -7.65 -12.14
N ASP A 106 -10.74 -7.61 -13.20
CA ASP A 106 -11.51 -8.75 -13.71
C ASP A 106 -10.68 -9.73 -14.58
N HIS A 107 -9.66 -9.25 -15.32
CA HIS A 107 -8.87 -10.08 -16.25
C HIS A 107 -8.03 -11.19 -15.60
N LEU A 108 -7.97 -11.27 -14.26
CA LEU A 108 -7.33 -12.37 -13.55
C LEU A 108 -8.16 -13.67 -13.51
N GLU A 109 -9.47 -13.61 -13.74
CA GLU A 109 -10.32 -14.82 -13.78
C GLU A 109 -10.14 -15.63 -15.08
N GLU A 110 -9.87 -14.98 -16.22
CA GLU A 110 -9.81 -15.68 -17.52
C GLU A 110 -8.41 -16.25 -17.87
N LEU A 111 -7.34 -15.72 -17.28
CA LEU A 111 -5.96 -16.17 -17.56
C LEU A 111 -5.62 -17.49 -16.85
N THR A 112 -6.24 -17.77 -15.70
CA THR A 112 -6.07 -19.04 -14.98
C THR A 112 -6.68 -20.24 -15.72
N ASP A 113 -7.68 -20.02 -16.58
CA ASP A 113 -8.39 -21.08 -17.31
C ASP A 113 -7.76 -21.45 -18.68
N LEU A 114 -6.86 -20.61 -19.22
CA LEU A 114 -6.36 -20.76 -20.60
C LEU A 114 -4.92 -21.28 -20.72
N GLY A 115 -4.18 -21.46 -19.62
CA GLY A 115 -2.87 -22.13 -19.62
C GLY A 115 -1.84 -21.52 -20.60
N LEU A 116 -1.93 -20.21 -20.84
CA LEU A 116 -0.98 -19.47 -21.65
C LEU A 116 0.01 -18.78 -20.72
N GLU A 117 1.21 -19.36 -20.61
CA GLU A 117 2.39 -18.77 -19.97
C GLU A 117 2.75 -17.44 -20.67
N ARG A 118 2.21 -16.33 -20.17
CA ARG A 118 2.90 -15.03 -20.13
C ARG A 118 3.33 -14.84 -18.66
N ASP A 119 4.46 -14.17 -18.43
CA ASP A 119 5.09 -14.07 -17.11
C ASP A 119 4.09 -13.60 -16.04
N ASP A 120 3.53 -14.55 -15.28
CA ASP A 120 2.49 -14.32 -14.27
C ASP A 120 2.94 -13.29 -13.21
N GLU A 121 4.25 -13.09 -13.02
CA GLU A 121 4.83 -12.08 -12.12
C GLU A 121 4.56 -10.64 -12.57
N ASP A 122 4.56 -10.34 -13.87
CA ASP A 122 4.41 -8.97 -14.38
C ASP A 122 2.97 -8.45 -14.19
N ASP A 123 1.95 -9.25 -14.52
CA ASP A 123 0.54 -8.82 -14.39
C ASP A 123 0.10 -8.64 -12.93
N ARG A 124 0.71 -9.39 -11.98
CA ARG A 124 0.47 -9.24 -10.54
C ARG A 124 1.06 -7.93 -9.98
N SER A 125 2.25 -7.55 -10.43
CA SER A 125 2.89 -6.28 -10.01
C SER A 125 2.13 -5.03 -10.48
N VAL A 126 1.42 -5.10 -11.61
CA VAL A 126 0.68 -3.96 -12.17
C VAL A 126 -0.57 -3.64 -11.36
N VAL A 127 -1.26 -4.65 -10.82
CA VAL A 127 -2.45 -4.42 -9.98
C VAL A 127 -2.06 -3.85 -8.63
N ASP A 128 -1.00 -4.39 -8.02
CA ASP A 128 -0.47 -3.89 -6.75
C ASP A 128 -0.11 -2.40 -6.86
N LEU A 129 0.57 -2.02 -7.94
CA LEU A 129 0.89 -0.62 -8.22
C LEU A 129 -0.35 0.27 -8.39
N VAL A 130 -1.38 -0.20 -9.11
CA VAL A 130 -2.62 0.58 -9.30
C VAL A 130 -3.33 0.82 -7.97
N VAL A 131 -3.34 -0.18 -7.09
CA VAL A 131 -3.90 -0.04 -5.74
C VAL A 131 -3.10 1.00 -4.95
N ASP A 132 -1.77 0.89 -4.90
CA ASP A 132 -0.92 1.84 -4.17
C ASP A 132 -1.10 3.28 -4.66
N GLN A 133 -1.20 3.47 -5.97
CA GLN A 133 -1.50 4.77 -6.58
C GLN A 133 -2.85 5.33 -6.14
N VAL A 134 -3.89 4.49 -6.05
CA VAL A 134 -5.22 4.91 -5.61
C VAL A 134 -5.24 5.21 -4.11
N GLU A 135 -4.63 4.37 -3.27
CA GLU A 135 -4.64 4.53 -1.81
C GLU A 135 -3.81 5.73 -1.33
N PHE A 136 -2.73 6.07 -2.02
CA PHE A 136 -1.85 7.17 -1.61
C PHE A 136 -2.33 8.56 -2.09
N ALA A 137 -3.31 8.61 -2.98
CA ALA A 137 -3.76 9.87 -3.57
C ALA A 137 -4.65 10.68 -2.61
N ASN A 138 -4.37 11.96 -2.44
CA ASN A 138 -5.33 12.89 -1.82
C ASN A 138 -6.48 13.21 -2.79
N VAL A 139 -6.21 13.16 -4.09
CA VAL A 139 -7.19 13.47 -5.15
C VAL A 139 -7.17 12.38 -6.21
N ILE A 140 -8.34 11.83 -6.54
CA ILE A 140 -8.48 10.81 -7.57
C ILE A 140 -9.36 11.34 -8.69
N VAL A 141 -8.76 11.48 -9.87
CA VAL A 141 -9.43 11.90 -11.09
C VAL A 141 -9.97 10.67 -11.80
N ILE A 142 -11.29 10.50 -11.84
CA ILE A 142 -11.93 9.45 -12.64
C ILE A 142 -12.13 10.00 -14.06
N SER A 143 -11.26 9.54 -14.95
CA SER A 143 -11.24 9.90 -16.36
C SER A 143 -12.18 9.02 -17.19
N LYS A 144 -12.65 9.58 -18.31
CA LYS A 144 -13.51 8.90 -19.31
C LYS A 144 -14.85 8.36 -18.74
N PRO A 145 -15.54 9.09 -17.84
CA PRO A 145 -16.84 8.64 -17.33
C PRO A 145 -17.90 8.55 -18.45
N ASP A 146 -17.72 9.29 -19.54
CA ASP A 146 -18.58 9.32 -20.71
C ASP A 146 -18.53 8.05 -21.57
N LEU A 147 -17.46 7.26 -21.45
CA LEU A 147 -17.28 6.03 -22.23
C LEU A 147 -17.92 4.80 -21.59
N VAL A 148 -18.45 4.93 -20.38
CA VAL A 148 -19.00 3.83 -19.60
C VAL A 148 -20.47 4.06 -19.25
N SER A 149 -21.18 2.98 -18.96
CA SER A 149 -22.55 3.09 -18.44
C SER A 149 -22.55 3.67 -17.02
N GLU A 150 -23.63 4.34 -16.63
CA GLU A 150 -23.84 4.85 -15.27
C GLU A 150 -23.60 3.77 -14.20
N GLN A 151 -24.08 2.54 -14.45
CA GLN A 151 -23.90 1.42 -13.53
C GLN A 151 -22.42 1.01 -13.41
N HIS A 152 -21.65 1.09 -14.49
CA HIS A 152 -20.22 0.80 -14.48
C HIS A 152 -19.43 1.90 -13.76
N LEU A 153 -19.76 3.17 -14.04
CA LEU A 153 -19.16 4.30 -13.35
C LEU A 153 -19.39 4.24 -11.83
N GLN A 154 -20.60 3.88 -11.39
CA GLN A 154 -20.91 3.69 -9.98
C GLN A 154 -20.05 2.60 -9.33
N LYS A 155 -19.78 1.50 -10.05
CA LYS A 155 -18.86 0.45 -9.57
C LYS A 155 -17.43 0.95 -9.45
N VAL A 156 -16.93 1.71 -10.43
CA VAL A 156 -15.59 2.34 -10.37
C VAL A 156 -15.50 3.25 -9.16
N VAL A 157 -16.44 4.19 -9.00
CA VAL A 157 -16.48 5.13 -7.88
C VAL A 157 -16.51 4.40 -6.54
N ALA A 158 -17.34 3.35 -6.41
CA ALA A 158 -17.44 2.57 -5.19
C ALA A 158 -16.13 1.83 -4.86
N MET A 159 -15.47 1.26 -5.87
CA MET A 159 -14.18 0.60 -5.69
C MET A 159 -13.09 1.59 -5.27
N VAL A 160 -13.01 2.75 -5.95
CA VAL A 160 -12.06 3.82 -5.60
C VAL A 160 -12.29 4.33 -4.18
N ARG A 161 -13.54 4.64 -3.79
CA ARG A 161 -13.87 5.09 -2.42
C ARG A 161 -13.55 4.07 -1.35
N ARG A 162 -13.55 2.78 -1.70
CA ARG A 162 -13.22 1.73 -0.75
C ARG A 162 -11.72 1.55 -0.58
N LEU A 163 -10.96 1.74 -1.65
CA LEU A 163 -9.50 1.77 -1.60
C LEU A 163 -9.01 3.04 -0.88
N ASN A 164 -9.66 4.17 -1.17
CA ASN A 164 -9.32 5.45 -0.58
C ASN A 164 -10.59 6.24 -0.19
N PRO A 165 -11.04 6.12 1.07
CA PRO A 165 -12.25 6.80 1.53
C PRO A 165 -12.07 8.33 1.61
N ASP A 166 -10.86 8.78 1.94
CA ASP A 166 -10.53 10.17 2.24
C ASP A 166 -10.22 10.99 0.98
N ALA A 167 -9.86 10.34 -0.13
CA ALA A 167 -9.56 11.01 -1.39
C ALA A 167 -10.71 11.87 -1.90
N GLN A 168 -10.40 13.04 -2.41
CA GLN A 168 -11.35 13.84 -3.18
C GLN A 168 -11.50 13.24 -4.58
N LEU A 169 -12.73 12.91 -4.98
CA LEU A 169 -12.98 12.41 -6.33
C LEU A 169 -13.37 13.54 -7.28
N VAL A 170 -12.74 13.55 -8.45
CA VAL A 170 -13.05 14.47 -9.53
C VAL A 170 -13.40 13.67 -10.77
N LEU A 171 -14.60 13.84 -11.31
CA LEU A 171 -14.94 13.28 -12.62
C LEU A 171 -14.40 14.21 -13.70
N ALA A 172 -13.69 13.66 -14.68
CA ALA A 172 -13.10 14.44 -15.76
C ALA A 172 -13.32 13.78 -17.12
N GLU A 173 -13.86 14.56 -18.05
CA GLU A 173 -14.02 14.18 -19.45
C GLU A 173 -12.90 14.82 -20.27
N ASN A 174 -12.24 14.06 -21.14
CA ASN A 174 -11.18 14.56 -22.02
C ASN A 174 -10.04 15.32 -21.30
N GLY A 175 -9.76 14.97 -20.04
CA GLY A 175 -8.72 15.62 -19.23
C GLY A 175 -9.12 17.00 -18.69
N ASP A 176 -10.39 17.39 -18.78
CA ASP A 176 -10.89 18.63 -18.19
C ASP A 176 -11.05 18.48 -16.67
N VAL A 177 -9.98 18.81 -15.95
CA VAL A 177 -9.91 18.74 -14.49
C VAL A 177 -9.83 20.18 -13.95
N PRO A 178 -10.70 20.57 -13.00
CA PRO A 178 -10.56 21.84 -12.31
C PRO A 178 -9.19 21.94 -11.62
N LEU A 179 -8.35 22.89 -12.04
CA LEU A 179 -6.98 23.02 -11.51
C LEU A 179 -6.96 23.23 -9.99
N GLU A 180 -7.93 23.97 -9.46
CA GLU A 180 -8.12 24.20 -8.02
C GLU A 180 -8.46 22.95 -7.22
N ALA A 181 -8.85 21.85 -7.88
CA ALA A 181 -9.08 20.57 -7.24
C ALA A 181 -7.81 19.71 -7.14
N VAL A 182 -6.70 20.11 -7.79
CA VAL A 182 -5.45 19.30 -7.86
C VAL A 182 -4.21 20.10 -7.47
N LEU A 183 -4.20 21.42 -7.68
CA LEU A 183 -3.07 22.31 -7.41
C LEU A 183 -3.35 23.20 -6.19
N ASP A 184 -2.34 23.36 -5.34
CA ASP A 184 -2.37 24.22 -4.12
C ASP A 184 -3.56 23.90 -3.21
N THR A 185 -3.88 22.60 -3.07
CA THR A 185 -4.99 22.13 -2.25
C THR A 185 -4.60 22.04 -0.78
N GLY A 186 -3.30 21.86 -0.49
CA GLY A 186 -2.77 21.64 0.85
C GLY A 186 -3.31 20.37 1.52
N LEU A 187 -3.72 19.37 0.74
CA LEU A 187 -4.32 18.14 1.26
C LEU A 187 -3.29 17.11 1.73
N PHE A 188 -2.03 17.22 1.29
CA PHE A 188 -0.98 16.34 1.76
C PHE A 188 -0.53 16.75 3.16
N ASP A 189 -0.82 15.89 4.14
CA ASP A 189 -0.35 16.06 5.52
C ASP A 189 0.97 15.28 5.70
N GLU A 190 2.06 16.00 5.95
CA GLU A 190 3.40 15.42 6.15
C GLU A 190 3.47 14.51 7.38
N VAL A 191 2.70 14.80 8.43
CA VAL A 191 2.64 14.00 9.67
C VAL A 191 1.82 12.73 9.44
N GLU A 192 0.73 12.83 8.67
CA GLU A 192 -0.06 11.68 8.23
C GLU A 192 0.72 10.83 7.21
N GLY A 193 1.61 11.41 6.41
CA GLY A 193 2.52 10.67 5.52
C GLY A 193 3.59 9.86 6.25
N GLU A 194 4.09 10.37 7.38
CA GLU A 194 5.08 9.71 8.25
C GLU A 194 4.43 8.66 9.20
N THR A 195 3.14 8.81 9.51
CA THR A 195 2.40 7.93 10.45
C THR A 195 1.25 7.14 9.83
N ALA A 196 0.99 7.29 8.51
CA ALA A 196 -0.18 6.85 7.73
C ALA A 196 -1.16 5.94 8.49
N PRO A 197 -2.03 6.57 9.31
CA PRO A 197 -2.93 5.92 10.26
C PRO A 197 -4.35 5.70 9.69
N GLY A 198 -4.53 5.60 8.37
CA GLY A 198 -5.84 5.30 7.75
C GLY A 198 -6.46 3.97 8.21
N TRP A 199 -5.70 3.13 8.92
CA TRP A 199 -6.16 1.90 9.55
C TRP A 199 -6.69 2.07 10.98
N ALA A 200 -6.16 3.02 11.75
CA ALA A 200 -6.46 3.17 13.18
C ALA A 200 -7.86 3.75 13.44
N GLN A 201 -8.36 4.60 12.54
CA GLN A 201 -9.73 5.15 12.63
C GLN A 201 -10.82 4.11 12.32
N ILE A 202 -10.56 3.15 11.41
CA ILE A 202 -11.50 2.05 11.10
C ILE A 202 -11.62 1.06 12.28
N LEU A 203 -10.58 0.97 13.11
CA LEU A 203 -10.55 0.08 14.27
C LEU A 203 -11.29 0.65 15.49
N ASN A 204 -11.56 1.97 15.55
CA ASN A 204 -11.94 2.63 16.80
C ASN A 204 -13.31 3.33 16.85
N GLU A 205 -14.05 3.54 15.76
CA GLU A 205 -15.37 4.20 15.84
C GLU A 205 -16.47 3.54 14.98
N GLU A 206 -17.66 3.40 15.58
CA GLU A 206 -18.87 2.83 14.97
C GLU A 206 -19.39 3.72 13.82
N VAL A 207 -18.92 3.48 12.60
CA VAL A 207 -19.56 3.99 11.39
C VAL A 207 -20.71 3.06 10.99
N GLN A 208 -21.90 3.61 10.77
CA GLN A 208 -23.05 2.83 10.29
C GLN A 208 -22.76 2.23 8.91
N PRO A 209 -23.08 0.95 8.67
CA PRO A 209 -22.50 0.25 7.53
C PRO A 209 -23.28 0.45 6.22
N GLU A 210 -22.58 0.77 5.13
CA GLU A 210 -23.05 0.68 3.73
C GLU A 210 -23.33 -0.78 3.25
N THR A 211 -23.44 -1.73 4.19
CA THR A 211 -23.71 -3.16 3.94
C THR A 211 -25.00 -3.43 3.15
N GLU A 212 -25.92 -2.47 3.04
CA GLU A 212 -27.21 -2.66 2.36
C GLU A 212 -27.23 -2.26 0.88
N GLU A 213 -26.19 -1.60 0.33
CA GLU A 213 -26.25 -1.00 -1.01
C GLU A 213 -25.40 -1.73 -2.08
N TYR A 214 -24.24 -2.31 -1.71
CA TYR A 214 -23.28 -2.85 -2.70
C TYR A 214 -22.65 -4.22 -2.36
N GLY A 215 -23.03 -4.87 -1.24
CA GLY A 215 -22.62 -6.25 -0.92
C GLY A 215 -21.18 -6.46 -0.42
N ILE A 216 -20.47 -5.38 -0.10
CA ILE A 216 -19.06 -5.44 0.28
C ILE A 216 -18.88 -5.32 1.80
N THR A 217 -18.29 -6.33 2.44
CA THR A 217 -18.14 -6.46 3.91
C THR A 217 -16.67 -6.40 4.34
N SER A 218 -16.44 -6.21 5.64
CA SER A 218 -15.11 -6.35 6.25
C SER A 218 -15.23 -7.04 7.60
N PHE A 219 -14.16 -7.74 8.01
CA PHE A 219 -14.07 -8.30 9.35
C PHE A 219 -12.61 -8.42 9.79
N VAL A 220 -12.38 -8.44 11.10
CA VAL A 220 -11.05 -8.66 11.67
C VAL A 220 -10.92 -10.08 12.18
N TYR A 221 -9.92 -10.80 11.69
CA TYR A 221 -9.45 -12.07 12.24
C TYR A 221 -8.41 -11.79 13.33
N ARG A 222 -8.67 -12.27 14.55
CA ARG A 222 -7.73 -12.16 15.68
C ARG A 222 -7.46 -13.55 16.24
N HIS A 223 -6.19 -13.86 16.45
CA HIS A 223 -5.80 -15.13 17.07
C HIS A 223 -4.54 -14.97 17.92
N ARG A 224 -4.55 -15.48 19.16
CA ARG A 224 -3.42 -15.33 20.10
C ARG A 224 -2.33 -16.37 19.92
N TRP A 225 -2.59 -17.50 19.27
CA TRP A 225 -1.56 -18.52 19.01
C TRP A 225 -0.96 -18.38 17.61
N PRO A 226 0.31 -18.75 17.43
CA PRO A 226 0.99 -18.56 16.16
C PRO A 226 0.50 -19.54 15.10
N PHE A 227 0.67 -19.17 13.84
CA PHE A 227 0.47 -20.05 12.71
C PHE A 227 1.60 -21.10 12.61
N HIS A 228 1.23 -22.30 12.18
CA HIS A 228 2.18 -23.31 11.74
C HIS A 228 2.68 -22.94 10.33
N PRO A 229 3.99 -22.78 10.10
CA PRO A 229 4.53 -22.24 8.85
C PRO A 229 4.13 -23.04 7.62
N LYS A 230 4.28 -24.38 7.67
CA LYS A 230 3.83 -25.25 6.58
C LYS A 230 2.32 -25.21 6.28
N ARG A 231 1.48 -25.00 7.30
CA ARG A 231 0.02 -24.96 7.09
C ARG A 231 -0.38 -23.62 6.49
N LEU A 232 0.18 -22.54 7.03
CA LEU A 232 0.01 -21.19 6.48
C LEU A 232 0.48 -21.12 5.03
N ALA A 233 1.70 -21.57 4.72
CA ALA A 233 2.21 -21.56 3.36
C ALA A 233 1.35 -22.33 2.35
N ARG A 234 0.72 -23.43 2.79
CA ARG A 234 -0.25 -24.15 1.94
C ARG A 234 -1.50 -23.31 1.72
N GLU A 235 -2.01 -22.70 2.78
CA GLU A 235 -3.22 -21.87 2.76
C GLU A 235 -3.07 -20.62 1.88
N LEU A 236 -1.87 -20.04 1.85
CA LEU A 236 -1.53 -18.90 0.99
C LEU A 236 -1.53 -19.22 -0.50
N ASN A 237 -1.37 -20.50 -0.87
CA ASN A 237 -1.43 -20.93 -2.27
C ASN A 237 -2.86 -21.23 -2.75
N GLU A 238 -3.85 -21.13 -1.86
CA GLU A 238 -5.25 -21.36 -2.20
C GLU A 238 -5.95 -20.02 -2.49
N ALA A 239 -6.94 -20.01 -3.36
CA ALA A 239 -7.73 -18.80 -3.62
C ALA A 239 -8.51 -18.35 -2.38
N TRP A 240 -8.81 -17.06 -2.28
CA TRP A 240 -9.60 -16.46 -1.20
C TRP A 240 -10.88 -15.83 -1.77
N PRO A 241 -11.92 -16.63 -2.05
CA PRO A 241 -13.11 -16.15 -2.74
C PRO A 241 -13.76 -14.99 -2.00
N GLY A 242 -14.08 -13.95 -2.77
CA GLY A 242 -14.70 -12.74 -2.27
C GLY A 242 -13.76 -11.79 -1.52
N VAL A 243 -12.55 -12.21 -1.13
CA VAL A 243 -11.57 -11.32 -0.50
C VAL A 243 -10.93 -10.45 -1.56
N LEU A 244 -11.07 -9.13 -1.42
CA LEU A 244 -10.38 -8.15 -2.27
C LEU A 244 -8.99 -7.84 -1.71
N ARG A 245 -8.90 -7.68 -0.38
CA ARG A 245 -7.63 -7.48 0.33
C ARG A 245 -7.69 -7.96 1.76
N SER A 246 -6.51 -8.22 2.32
CA SER A 246 -6.32 -8.27 3.75
C SER A 246 -4.96 -7.75 4.18
N LYS A 247 -4.91 -7.07 5.33
CA LYS A 247 -3.66 -6.52 5.88
C LYS A 247 -3.62 -6.72 7.38
N GLY A 248 -2.42 -6.79 7.95
CA GLY A 248 -2.26 -6.70 9.38
C GLY A 248 -1.01 -7.42 9.84
N PHE A 249 -1.02 -7.86 11.08
CA PHE A 249 0.14 -8.48 11.71
C PHE A 249 -0.16 -9.94 11.99
N PHE A 250 0.84 -10.79 11.84
CA PHE A 250 0.70 -12.20 12.17
C PHE A 250 1.89 -12.72 12.97
N TRP A 251 1.64 -13.81 13.69
CA TRP A 251 2.65 -14.48 14.49
C TRP A 251 2.95 -15.85 13.92
N LEU A 252 4.23 -16.12 13.63
CA LEU A 252 4.69 -17.36 13.01
C LEU A 252 5.49 -18.22 13.98
N ALA A 253 5.15 -19.50 14.10
CA ALA A 253 5.76 -20.38 15.09
C ALA A 253 7.26 -20.63 14.87
N SER A 254 7.72 -20.69 13.60
CA SER A 254 9.13 -20.87 13.26
C SER A 254 9.98 -19.61 13.49
N ARG A 255 9.35 -18.45 13.71
CA ARG A 255 9.99 -17.14 13.89
C ARG A 255 9.32 -16.42 15.07
N PRO A 256 9.36 -17.00 16.29
CA PRO A 256 8.45 -16.67 17.38
C PRO A 256 8.68 -15.29 18.00
N ASP A 257 9.85 -14.70 17.77
CA ASP A 257 10.28 -13.41 18.34
C ASP A 257 10.04 -12.23 17.40
N ILE A 258 9.64 -12.50 16.15
CA ILE A 258 9.38 -11.49 15.13
C ILE A 258 7.88 -11.32 14.91
N GLN A 259 7.41 -10.08 14.95
CA GLN A 259 6.14 -9.65 14.40
C GLN A 259 6.30 -9.48 12.90
N ALA A 260 5.37 -10.05 12.14
CA ALA A 260 5.42 -10.00 10.69
C ALA A 260 4.20 -9.31 10.11
N MET A 261 4.41 -8.58 9.01
CA MET A 261 3.38 -7.93 8.23
C MET A 261 2.76 -8.95 7.26
N TRP A 262 1.45 -9.01 7.27
CA TRP A 262 0.61 -9.65 6.27
C TRP A 262 0.09 -8.57 5.33
N SER A 263 0.34 -8.71 4.04
CA SER A 263 -0.30 -7.91 3.00
C SER A 263 -0.87 -8.84 1.94
N HIS A 264 -2.13 -8.70 1.62
CA HIS A 264 -2.83 -9.48 0.62
C HIS A 264 -3.72 -8.57 -0.20
N ALA A 265 -3.57 -8.60 -1.51
CA ALA A 265 -4.43 -7.91 -2.45
C ALA A 265 -4.65 -8.84 -3.66
N GLY A 266 -5.90 -9.07 -4.02
CA GLY A 266 -6.25 -10.01 -5.10
C GLY A 266 -5.74 -11.43 -4.83
N LEU A 267 -4.70 -11.88 -5.56
CA LEU A 267 -4.06 -13.20 -5.40
C LEU A 267 -2.63 -13.11 -4.82
N SER A 268 -2.12 -11.91 -4.58
CA SER A 268 -0.77 -11.67 -4.08
C SER A 268 -0.79 -11.66 -2.56
N VAL A 269 0.08 -12.45 -1.92
CA VAL A 269 0.29 -12.40 -0.47
C VAL A 269 1.76 -12.15 -0.15
N GLY A 270 2.05 -10.98 0.39
CA GLY A 270 3.34 -10.59 0.95
C GLY A 270 3.41 -10.89 2.45
N LEU A 271 4.53 -11.47 2.88
CA LEU A 271 4.83 -11.74 4.29
C LEU A 271 6.23 -11.24 4.64
N GLU A 272 6.31 -10.16 5.39
CA GLU A 272 7.57 -9.45 5.66
C GLU A 272 7.83 -9.35 7.16
N PRO A 273 9.10 -9.39 7.61
CA PRO A 273 9.44 -9.09 8.99
C PRO A 273 9.15 -7.61 9.25
N LEU A 274 8.60 -7.27 10.41
CA LEU A 274 8.34 -5.88 10.77
C LEU A 274 9.22 -5.44 11.93
N ALA A 275 9.08 -6.11 13.07
CA ALA A 275 9.76 -5.75 14.32
C ALA A 275 9.88 -6.97 15.23
N SER A 276 10.69 -6.86 16.29
CA SER A 276 10.64 -7.83 17.39
C SER A 276 9.41 -7.57 18.26
N TRP A 277 8.77 -8.63 18.76
CA TRP A 277 7.71 -8.48 19.75
C TRP A 277 8.28 -7.85 21.03
N TYR A 278 7.52 -6.97 21.71
CA TYR A 278 7.94 -6.42 23.01
C TYR A 278 8.20 -7.53 24.03
N ALA A 279 7.43 -8.61 23.97
CA ALA A 279 7.63 -9.77 24.82
C ALA A 279 8.81 -10.67 24.42
N ALA A 280 9.55 -10.34 23.36
CA ALA A 280 10.86 -10.91 23.01
C ALA A 280 12.02 -9.94 23.32
N THR A 281 11.72 -8.68 23.60
CA THR A 281 12.69 -7.60 23.84
C THR A 281 12.78 -7.28 25.35
N PRO A 282 13.97 -7.08 25.92
CA PRO A 282 14.12 -6.59 27.30
C PRO A 282 13.34 -5.30 27.54
N GLU A 283 12.68 -5.15 28.70
CA GLU A 283 11.83 -3.98 29.01
C GLU A 283 12.60 -2.65 28.98
N ASP A 284 13.91 -2.67 29.20
CA ASP A 284 14.81 -1.51 29.12
C ASP A 284 15.17 -1.09 27.70
N GLU A 285 14.87 -1.93 26.71
CA GLU A 285 15.04 -1.68 25.27
C GLU A 285 13.70 -1.37 24.58
N TRP A 286 12.60 -1.22 25.34
CA TRP A 286 11.31 -0.84 24.76
C TRP A 286 11.33 0.63 24.34
N GLU A 287 11.24 0.87 23.03
CA GLU A 287 11.08 2.18 22.40
C GLU A 287 9.63 2.68 22.54
N LEU A 288 9.18 2.92 23.78
CA LEU A 288 7.90 3.56 24.07
C LEU A 288 8.17 4.99 24.52
N GLU A 289 7.81 5.97 23.69
CA GLU A 289 8.10 7.38 23.94
C GLU A 289 7.10 8.03 24.90
N THR A 290 5.89 7.48 24.99
CA THR A 290 4.77 8.07 25.73
C THR A 290 4.14 7.10 26.73
N ASP A 291 3.51 7.66 27.77
CA ASP A 291 2.71 6.89 28.74
C ASP A 291 1.44 6.29 28.09
N GLU A 292 0.98 6.85 26.97
CA GLU A 292 -0.20 6.39 26.22
C GLU A 292 0.11 5.10 25.46
N GLU A 293 1.21 5.03 24.72
CA GLU A 293 1.67 3.80 24.04
C GLU A 293 1.87 2.64 25.03
N ARG A 294 2.40 2.95 26.22
CA ARG A 294 2.53 1.97 27.31
C ARG A 294 1.17 1.47 27.77
N ALA A 295 0.20 2.36 27.97
CA ALA A 295 -1.15 1.96 28.40
C ALA A 295 -1.87 1.10 27.36
N GLU A 296 -1.69 1.38 26.07
CA GLU A 296 -2.24 0.58 24.97
C GLU A 296 -1.62 -0.82 24.89
N LEU A 297 -0.29 -0.92 25.05
CA LEU A 297 0.42 -2.18 25.12
C LEU A 297 -0.07 -3.02 26.31
N GLU A 298 -0.13 -2.42 27.51
CA GLU A 298 -0.60 -3.06 28.73
C GLU A 298 -2.05 -3.55 28.63
N ALA A 299 -2.92 -2.80 27.93
CA ALA A 299 -4.32 -3.18 27.74
C ALA A 299 -4.49 -4.46 26.90
N ARG A 300 -3.54 -4.74 25.99
CA ARG A 300 -3.56 -5.90 25.08
C ARG A 300 -2.69 -7.07 25.57
N TRP A 301 -1.84 -6.81 26.56
CA TRP A 301 -0.85 -7.73 27.10
C TRP A 301 -1.46 -9.01 27.68
N ASP A 302 -0.97 -10.15 27.25
CA ASP A 302 -1.30 -11.45 27.81
C ASP A 302 -0.21 -11.90 28.81
N PRO A 303 -0.56 -12.42 30.00
CA PRO A 303 0.43 -12.85 30.99
C PRO A 303 1.38 -13.96 30.53
N LEU A 304 1.00 -14.76 29.54
CA LEU A 304 1.79 -15.87 29.01
C LEU A 304 2.48 -15.51 27.68
N LEU A 305 1.82 -14.72 26.84
CA LEU A 305 2.25 -14.46 25.46
C LEU A 305 2.83 -13.06 25.26
N GLY A 306 2.53 -12.15 26.18
CA GLY A 306 2.79 -10.72 26.07
C GLY A 306 1.93 -10.06 25.00
N ASP A 307 2.55 -9.27 24.15
CA ASP A 307 1.93 -8.54 23.03
C ASP A 307 1.68 -9.38 21.78
N ARG A 308 2.20 -10.62 21.75
CA ARG A 308 2.11 -11.53 20.61
C ARG A 308 0.66 -11.86 20.25
N GLN A 309 0.24 -11.44 19.06
CA GLN A 309 -1.04 -11.82 18.48
C GLN A 309 -1.05 -11.69 16.96
N THR A 310 -1.91 -12.47 16.31
CA THR A 310 -2.29 -12.24 14.92
C THR A 310 -3.53 -11.36 14.89
N GLU A 311 -3.51 -10.34 14.03
CA GLU A 311 -4.61 -9.45 13.75
C GLU A 311 -4.58 -9.08 12.27
N ILE A 312 -5.57 -9.55 11.51
CA ILE A 312 -5.64 -9.36 10.06
C ILE A 312 -7.06 -8.88 9.73
N VAL A 313 -7.18 -7.75 9.06
CA VAL A 313 -8.47 -7.28 8.52
C VAL A 313 -8.65 -7.82 7.11
N PHE A 314 -9.83 -8.36 6.84
CA PHE A 314 -10.27 -8.83 5.53
C PHE A 314 -11.35 -7.90 5.00
N ILE A 315 -11.27 -7.57 3.71
CA ILE A 315 -12.19 -6.67 3.04
C ILE A 315 -12.57 -7.32 1.71
N GLY A 316 -13.87 -7.38 1.39
CA GLY A 316 -14.30 -8.05 0.17
C GLY A 316 -15.80 -8.18 -0.06
N ILE A 317 -16.20 -8.70 -1.21
CA ILE A 317 -17.60 -8.85 -1.66
C ILE A 317 -18.02 -10.31 -1.49
N ASP A 318 -19.21 -10.57 -0.92
CA ASP A 318 -19.73 -11.93 -0.74
C ASP A 318 -18.75 -12.88 -0.02
N MET A 319 -17.88 -12.33 0.85
CA MET A 319 -16.93 -13.11 1.64
C MET A 319 -17.64 -14.10 2.57
N ASP A 320 -17.26 -15.36 2.51
CA ASP A 320 -17.62 -16.33 3.53
C ASP A 320 -16.67 -16.18 4.73
N GLU A 321 -16.97 -15.22 5.61
CA GLU A 321 -16.20 -14.96 6.82
C GLU A 321 -15.98 -16.24 7.65
N ALA A 322 -16.99 -17.09 7.77
CA ALA A 322 -16.88 -18.31 8.57
C ALA A 322 -15.90 -19.31 7.94
N ALA A 323 -15.91 -19.46 6.62
CA ALA A 323 -14.95 -20.29 5.91
C ALA A 323 -13.53 -19.73 6.02
N ILE A 324 -13.35 -18.42 5.85
CA ILE A 324 -12.03 -17.77 5.96
C ILE A 324 -11.45 -17.95 7.37
N ARG A 325 -12.25 -17.68 8.41
CA ARG A 325 -11.84 -17.92 9.81
C ARG A 325 -11.46 -19.38 10.03
N SER A 326 -12.27 -20.32 9.55
CA SER A 326 -11.98 -21.75 9.72
C SER A 326 -10.69 -22.19 9.02
N ARG A 327 -10.37 -21.62 7.85
CA ARG A 327 -9.14 -21.90 7.10
C ARG A 327 -7.90 -21.39 7.86
N LEU A 328 -7.98 -20.18 8.38
CA LEU A 328 -6.93 -19.60 9.22
C LEU A 328 -6.77 -20.34 10.56
N ASP A 329 -7.86 -20.67 11.24
CA ASP A 329 -7.84 -21.47 12.48
C ASP A 329 -7.18 -22.83 12.25
N ALA A 330 -7.41 -23.45 11.08
CA ALA A 330 -6.77 -24.70 10.70
C ALA A 330 -5.25 -24.55 10.46
N CYS A 331 -4.73 -23.33 10.32
CA CYS A 331 -3.30 -23.05 10.23
C CYS A 331 -2.64 -22.81 11.58
N VAL A 332 -3.40 -22.46 12.62
CA VAL A 332 -2.89 -22.20 13.97
C VAL A 332 -2.36 -23.47 14.63
N LEU A 333 -1.30 -23.35 15.44
CA LEU A 333 -0.81 -24.46 16.27
C LEU A 333 -1.93 -25.13 17.07
N THR A 334 -1.93 -26.47 17.09
CA THR A 334 -2.81 -27.21 18.00
C THR A 334 -2.28 -27.09 19.43
N GLY A 335 -3.14 -27.31 20.45
CA GLY A 335 -2.69 -27.24 21.86
C GLY A 335 -1.48 -28.12 22.17
N ARG A 336 -1.42 -29.33 21.57
CA ARG A 336 -0.27 -30.24 21.70
C ARG A 336 1.00 -29.75 21.02
N GLU A 337 0.89 -28.96 19.95
CA GLU A 337 2.05 -28.34 19.30
C GLU A 337 2.50 -27.12 20.08
N PHE A 338 1.55 -26.33 20.57
CA PHE A 338 1.80 -25.17 21.41
C PHE A 338 2.55 -25.57 22.70
N GLU A 339 2.11 -26.62 23.39
CA GLU A 339 2.77 -27.14 24.60
C GLU A 339 4.24 -27.56 24.41
N LYS A 340 4.70 -27.78 23.17
CA LYS A 340 6.11 -28.12 22.91
C LYS A 340 7.05 -26.93 23.08
N GLY A 341 6.52 -25.71 23.03
CA GLY A 341 7.25 -24.46 23.23
C GLY A 341 8.15 -24.01 22.07
N PRO A 342 8.65 -22.77 22.13
CA PRO A 342 9.38 -22.11 21.03
C PRO A 342 10.60 -22.87 20.52
N GLU A 343 11.40 -23.48 21.41
CA GLU A 343 12.59 -24.26 21.02
C GLU A 343 12.29 -25.41 20.04
N LYS A 344 11.07 -25.95 20.11
CA LYS A 344 10.60 -27.01 19.19
C LYS A 344 9.97 -26.42 17.94
N TRP A 345 9.31 -25.27 18.05
CA TRP A 345 8.70 -24.58 16.92
C TRP A 345 9.74 -24.08 15.91
N LEU A 346 10.88 -23.60 16.38
CA LEU A 346 12.05 -23.22 15.56
C LEU A 346 12.55 -24.36 14.64
N LYS A 347 12.15 -25.61 14.92
CA LYS A 347 12.51 -26.80 14.14
C LYS A 347 11.41 -27.25 13.18
N PHE A 348 10.31 -26.51 13.08
CA PHE A 348 9.30 -26.78 12.08
C PHE A 348 9.86 -26.55 10.68
N GLN A 349 9.39 -27.36 9.74
CA GLN A 349 9.66 -27.12 8.34
C GLN A 349 8.95 -25.83 7.94
N ASP A 350 9.75 -24.83 7.58
CA ASP A 350 9.28 -23.52 7.15
C ASP A 350 9.53 -23.34 5.66
N PRO A 351 8.51 -23.47 4.80
CA PRO A 351 8.64 -23.25 3.36
C PRO A 351 8.41 -21.79 2.95
N LEU A 352 8.13 -20.88 3.89
CA LEU A 352 7.96 -19.46 3.59
C LEU A 352 9.31 -18.81 3.27
N PRO A 353 9.34 -17.71 2.49
CA PRO A 353 10.58 -17.00 2.17
C PRO A 353 11.43 -16.70 3.41
N GLU A 354 12.75 -16.80 3.30
CA GLU A 354 13.64 -16.40 4.39
C GLU A 354 13.52 -14.89 4.62
N TRP A 355 13.43 -14.48 5.88
CA TRP A 355 13.49 -13.07 6.24
C TRP A 355 14.95 -12.71 6.45
N ASP A 356 15.45 -11.78 5.65
CA ASP A 356 16.76 -11.21 5.89
C ASP A 356 16.66 -10.18 7.01
N LEU A 357 16.96 -10.61 8.23
CA LEU A 357 17.01 -9.76 9.42
C LEU A 357 18.37 -9.04 9.55
N SER A 358 19.23 -9.09 8.53
CA SER A 358 20.59 -8.50 8.58
C SER A 358 20.65 -7.03 8.18
N CYS A 359 19.58 -6.47 7.60
CA CYS A 359 19.44 -5.04 7.42
C CYS A 359 18.90 -4.39 8.70
N ASP A 360 19.70 -4.39 9.77
CA ASP A 360 19.59 -3.46 10.91
C ASP A 360 20.72 -3.70 11.93
N LEU A 361 21.99 -3.71 11.50
CA LEU A 361 23.13 -3.59 12.43
C LEU A 361 24.36 -3.00 11.71
N ASP A 362 24.26 -1.78 11.19
CA ASP A 362 25.44 -0.90 11.02
C ASP A 362 25.33 0.29 11.99
N LEU A 363 25.45 -0.02 13.28
CA LEU A 363 25.87 0.96 14.29
C LEU A 363 27.40 1.02 14.26
N GLY A 364 27.93 1.92 13.44
CA GLY A 364 29.34 2.32 13.36
C GLY A 364 29.53 3.79 13.68
#